data_AF-A0A3D1CYX3-F1
#
_entry.id   AF-A0A3D1CYX3-F1
#
_cell.length_a   1.000
_cell.length_b   1.000
_cell.length_c   1.000
_cell.angle_alpha   90.00
_cell.angle_beta   90.00
_cell.angle_gamma   90.00
#
_symmetry.space_group_name_H-M   'P 1'
#
loop_
_entity.id
_entity.type
_entity.pdbx_description
1 polymer ?
#
loop_
_entity_poly.entity_id
_entity_poly.type
_entity_poly.pdbx_seq_one_letter_code
_entity_poly.pdbx_strand_id
1 'polypeptide(L)'
;MNNSGHILLTIILFLFLFLWGCHSGKKGEQHVAPNDQYIRVELRHAKGFQIDRANDHTRVTILNPWSKGDEPYAVYYLYHTLPDKLPPDGITMQIPLTSLVVNSFSYFEFLSLLGETNAIKGVTDGYRIYNPQILEKMKKGEIRDMGDPFQPNLEKVMSVNPGAVINSAYAQIDGYSERLTQAGIPVIYSLEWMENEPLARAEWIRMIAAFFNKEKLADSLFSDIEQRYHFVRDKIPAHPQRPSVLSGDNFQGTWYLPG
;
A
#
# COMPACT_ATOMS: atom_id res chain seq x y z
N MET A 1 52.82 52.70 -40.75
CA MET A 1 52.08 51.45 -41.06
C MET A 1 52.23 50.52 -39.86
N ASN A 2 51.16 49.80 -39.49
CA ASN A 2 50.96 48.96 -38.28
C ASN A 2 50.47 49.64 -36.98
N ASN A 3 49.36 50.38 -37.05
CA ASN A 3 48.48 50.64 -35.88
C ASN A 3 47.43 49.54 -35.65
N SER A 4 47.43 48.48 -36.45
CA SER A 4 46.46 47.37 -36.35
C SER A 4 46.74 46.42 -35.18
N GLY A 5 47.98 46.39 -34.67
CA GLY A 5 48.38 45.51 -33.56
C GLY A 5 47.86 45.98 -32.19
N HIS A 6 47.77 47.30 -31.98
CA HIS A 6 47.28 47.83 -30.71
C HIS A 6 45.77 47.67 -30.55
N ILE A 7 44.98 47.84 -31.62
CA ILE A 7 43.52 47.68 -31.59
C ILE A 7 43.12 46.20 -31.37
N LEU A 8 43.88 45.25 -31.92
CA LEU A 8 43.66 43.83 -31.69
C LEU A 8 44.00 43.41 -30.24
N LEU A 9 45.02 44.04 -29.64
CA LEU A 9 45.42 43.80 -28.25
C LEU A 9 44.39 44.36 -27.25
N THR A 10 43.77 45.52 -27.54
CA THR A 10 42.69 46.06 -26.69
C THR A 10 41.39 45.27 -26.79
N ILE A 11 41.08 44.68 -27.96
CA ILE A 11 39.90 43.80 -28.13
C ILE A 11 40.08 42.47 -27.38
N ILE A 12 41.29 41.91 -27.34
CA ILE A 12 41.58 40.67 -26.61
C ILE A 12 41.55 40.90 -25.09
N LEU A 13 41.95 42.09 -24.61
CA LEU A 13 41.89 42.44 -23.19
C LEU A 13 40.45 42.70 -22.69
N PHE A 14 39.54 43.15 -23.57
CA PHE A 14 38.13 43.34 -23.24
C PHE A 14 37.30 42.05 -23.31
N LEU A 15 37.75 41.04 -24.08
CA LEU A 15 37.10 39.72 -24.14
C LEU A 15 37.41 38.83 -22.91
N PHE A 16 38.47 39.12 -22.16
CA PHE A 16 38.87 38.36 -20.97
C PHE A 16 38.20 38.84 -19.67
N LEU A 17 37.48 39.97 -19.69
CA LEU A 17 36.78 40.52 -18.51
C LEU A 17 35.31 40.06 -18.36
N PHE A 18 34.81 39.20 -19.26
CA PHE A 18 33.43 38.69 -19.23
C PHE A 18 33.28 37.23 -18.75
N LEU A 19 34.33 36.59 -18.22
CA LEU A 19 34.30 35.18 -17.78
C LEU A 19 34.44 34.95 -16.27
N TRP A 20 34.28 35.98 -15.43
CA TRP A 20 34.12 35.82 -13.98
C TRP A 20 32.77 36.35 -13.49
N GLY A 21 31.71 35.71 -13.97
CA GLY A 21 30.39 35.73 -13.36
C GLY A 21 30.14 34.41 -12.62
N CYS A 22 30.82 34.20 -11.49
CA CYS A 22 30.55 33.07 -10.60
C CYS A 22 29.24 33.35 -9.85
N HIS A 23 28.10 32.96 -10.42
CA HIS A 23 26.82 32.92 -9.73
C HIS A 23 26.68 31.54 -9.06
N SER A 24 27.37 31.34 -7.94
CA SER A 24 26.99 30.27 -7.01
C SER A 24 25.79 30.79 -6.20
N GLY A 25 24.61 30.60 -6.77
CA GLY A 25 23.37 30.67 -6.00
C GLY A 25 23.53 29.79 -4.77
N LYS A 26 23.43 30.42 -3.59
CA LYS A 26 23.25 29.71 -2.32
C LYS A 26 22.01 28.84 -2.47
N LYS A 27 22.20 27.56 -2.82
CA LYS A 27 21.21 26.54 -2.55
C LYS A 27 21.03 26.55 -1.04
N GLY A 28 19.87 26.99 -0.60
CA GLY A 28 19.46 26.87 0.79
C GLY A 28 19.78 25.45 1.25
N GLU A 29 20.33 25.34 2.43
CA GLU A 29 20.48 24.08 3.14
C GLU A 29 19.10 23.42 3.17
N GLN A 30 18.86 22.52 2.22
CA GLN A 30 17.93 21.43 2.46
C GLN A 30 18.57 20.68 3.61
N HIS A 31 18.01 20.85 4.81
CA HIS A 31 18.15 19.87 5.86
C HIS A 31 17.70 18.54 5.26
N VAL A 32 18.67 17.77 4.77
CA VAL A 32 18.50 16.36 4.49
C VAL A 32 18.07 15.78 5.82
N ALA A 33 16.84 15.29 5.87
CA ALA A 33 16.34 14.51 7.00
C ALA A 33 17.40 13.45 7.38
N PRO A 34 17.47 13.01 8.65
CA PRO A 34 18.39 11.95 9.04
C PRO A 34 18.33 10.84 7.98
N ASN A 35 19.49 10.41 7.50
CA ASN A 35 19.60 9.36 6.50
C ASN A 35 19.09 8.06 7.14
N ASP A 36 17.76 7.90 7.21
CA ASP A 36 17.12 6.71 7.75
C ASP A 36 17.52 5.59 6.83
N GLN A 37 18.47 4.79 7.30
CA GLN A 37 18.96 3.65 6.56
C GLN A 37 17.86 2.60 6.56
N TYR A 38 17.08 2.59 5.48
CA TYR A 38 16.05 1.59 5.28
C TYR A 38 16.65 0.25 4.89
N ILE A 39 16.20 -0.80 5.54
CA ILE A 39 16.44 -2.19 5.14
C ILE A 39 15.19 -2.70 4.45
N ARG A 40 15.29 -2.98 3.15
CA ARG A 40 14.19 -3.53 2.37
C ARG A 40 13.88 -4.96 2.80
N VAL A 41 12.61 -5.23 3.06
CA VAL A 41 12.10 -6.59 3.23
C VAL A 41 11.95 -7.22 1.85
N GLU A 42 12.57 -8.37 1.66
CA GLU A 42 12.45 -9.15 0.42
C GLU A 42 11.09 -9.87 0.38
N LEU A 43 10.33 -9.61 -0.69
CA LEU A 43 9.10 -10.33 -1.04
C LEU A 43 9.44 -11.39 -2.07
N ARG A 44 8.80 -12.56 -1.98
CA ARG A 44 9.05 -13.70 -2.87
C ARG A 44 8.21 -13.68 -4.14
N HIS A 45 6.98 -13.15 -4.06
CA HIS A 45 5.97 -13.21 -5.12
C HIS A 45 5.28 -11.87 -5.36
N ALA A 46 4.86 -11.16 -4.32
CA ALA A 46 4.10 -9.91 -4.42
C ALA A 46 4.92 -8.80 -5.06
N LYS A 47 4.26 -8.02 -5.91
CA LYS A 47 4.85 -6.88 -6.64
C LYS A 47 4.11 -5.58 -6.40
N GLY A 48 2.91 -5.61 -5.81
CA GLY A 48 2.09 -4.42 -5.61
C GLY A 48 2.45 -3.57 -4.38
N PHE A 49 3.40 -4.00 -3.55
CA PHE A 49 3.84 -3.21 -2.40
C PHE A 49 5.33 -3.43 -2.06
N GLN A 50 5.87 -2.55 -1.22
CA GLN A 50 7.21 -2.64 -0.63
C GLN A 50 7.12 -2.40 0.87
N ILE A 51 8.00 -3.05 1.64
CA ILE A 51 8.18 -2.81 3.07
C ILE A 51 9.65 -2.49 3.31
N ASP A 52 9.90 -1.34 3.92
CA ASP A 52 11.23 -0.83 4.25
C ASP A 52 11.29 -0.58 5.76
N ARG A 53 12.27 -1.16 6.46
CA ARG A 53 12.43 -0.99 7.92
C ARG A 53 13.50 0.04 8.24
N ALA A 54 13.15 1.03 9.03
CA ALA A 54 14.08 1.92 9.70
C ALA A 54 14.27 1.49 11.16
N ASN A 55 15.04 2.25 11.93
CA ASN A 55 15.30 1.95 13.34
C ASN A 55 14.06 2.17 14.23
N ASP A 56 13.24 3.16 13.91
CA ASP A 56 12.14 3.66 14.74
C ASP A 56 10.76 3.47 14.09
N HIS A 57 10.70 3.07 12.81
CA HIS A 57 9.46 2.84 12.09
C HIS A 57 9.60 1.86 10.93
N THR A 58 8.44 1.43 10.42
CA THR A 58 8.32 0.70 9.16
C THR A 58 7.63 1.57 8.12
N ARG A 59 8.20 1.66 6.92
CA ARG A 59 7.55 2.28 5.77
C ARG A 59 6.93 1.22 4.87
N VAL A 60 5.64 1.37 4.58
CA VAL A 60 4.92 0.53 3.63
C VAL A 60 4.55 1.38 2.42
N THR A 61 5.01 0.99 1.25
CA THR A 61 4.71 1.69 -0.01
C THR A 61 3.80 0.80 -0.86
N ILE A 62 2.62 1.30 -1.21
CA ILE A 62 1.74 0.64 -2.17
C ILE A 62 2.07 1.18 -3.56
N LEU A 63 2.47 0.28 -4.46
CA LEU A 63 2.86 0.67 -5.82
C LEU A 63 1.61 0.94 -6.66
N ASN A 64 1.69 1.91 -7.56
CA ASN A 64 0.58 2.28 -8.43
C ASN A 64 0.69 1.55 -9.78
N PRO A 65 -0.11 0.50 -10.05
CA PRO A 65 -0.04 -0.22 -11.32
C PRO A 65 -0.58 0.58 -12.51
N TRP A 66 -1.23 1.73 -12.26
CA TRP A 66 -1.82 2.58 -13.28
C TRP A 66 -0.99 3.83 -13.57
N SER A 67 0.03 4.13 -12.76
CA SER A 67 0.91 5.26 -12.99
C SER A 67 1.90 4.94 -14.11
N LYS A 68 2.18 5.94 -14.96
CA LYS A 68 3.26 5.88 -15.96
C LYS A 68 4.63 6.28 -15.37
N GLY A 69 4.65 6.82 -14.15
CA GLY A 69 5.87 7.15 -13.42
C GLY A 69 5.99 6.32 -12.14
N ASP A 70 7.03 6.59 -11.36
CA ASP A 70 7.32 5.87 -10.10
C ASP A 70 6.53 6.41 -8.90
N GLU A 71 5.41 7.10 -9.14
CA GLU A 71 4.58 7.63 -8.06
C GLU A 71 3.81 6.50 -7.36
N PRO A 72 3.97 6.34 -6.03
CA PRO A 72 3.24 5.32 -5.28
C PRO A 72 1.75 5.67 -5.21
N TYR A 73 0.92 4.65 -5.03
CA TYR A 73 -0.51 4.85 -4.78
C TYR A 73 -0.72 5.42 -3.37
N ALA A 74 0.03 4.90 -2.40
CA ALA A 74 0.04 5.37 -1.02
C ALA A 74 1.37 5.01 -0.33
N VAL A 75 1.75 5.81 0.65
CA VAL A 75 2.91 5.57 1.53
C VAL A 75 2.43 5.66 2.97
N TYR A 76 2.77 4.67 3.79
CA TYR A 76 2.48 4.62 5.22
C TYR A 76 3.75 4.61 6.03
N TYR A 77 3.78 5.39 7.10
CA TYR A 77 4.85 5.38 8.10
C TYR A 77 4.28 4.86 9.42
N LEU A 78 4.75 3.70 9.85
CA LEU A 78 4.19 2.94 10.95
C LEU A 78 5.14 2.98 12.16
N TYR A 79 4.71 3.63 13.23
CA TYR A 79 5.49 3.82 14.45
C TYR A 79 4.84 3.11 15.64
N HIS A 80 5.63 2.54 16.56
CA HIS A 80 5.09 2.11 17.87
C HIS A 80 4.70 3.31 18.75
N THR A 81 5.48 4.38 18.65
CA THR A 81 5.25 5.67 19.32
C THR A 81 5.46 6.78 18.29
N LEU A 82 4.45 7.64 18.11
CA LEU A 82 4.53 8.73 17.14
C LEU A 82 5.66 9.71 17.49
N PRO A 83 6.46 10.14 16.50
CA PRO A 83 7.47 11.17 16.71
C PRO A 83 6.84 12.56 16.80
N ASP A 84 7.55 13.52 17.40
CA ASP A 84 7.10 14.93 17.47
C ASP A 84 6.99 15.59 16.09
N LYS A 85 7.81 15.13 15.15
CA LYS A 85 7.82 15.58 13.75
C LYS A 85 7.44 14.43 12.84
N LEU A 86 6.30 14.56 12.20
CA LEU A 86 5.84 13.58 11.22
C LEU A 86 6.51 13.83 9.86
N PRO A 87 6.71 12.79 9.04
CA PRO A 87 7.07 12.93 7.64
C PRO A 87 6.13 13.92 6.92
N PRO A 88 6.64 14.74 6.00
CA PRO A 88 5.85 15.75 5.30
C PRO A 88 4.87 15.15 4.28
N ASP A 89 5.13 13.91 3.86
CA ASP A 89 4.37 13.13 2.88
C ASP A 89 3.91 11.78 3.45
N GLY A 90 2.87 11.21 2.83
CA GLY A 90 2.29 9.93 3.25
C GLY A 90 1.40 9.99 4.49
N ILE A 91 1.01 8.81 4.96
CA ILE A 91 0.06 8.61 6.07
C ILE A 91 0.84 8.05 7.25
N THR A 92 0.93 8.82 8.34
CA THR A 92 1.56 8.32 9.57
C THR A 92 0.54 7.64 10.47
N MET A 93 0.90 6.48 11.01
CA MET A 93 0.03 5.68 11.87
C MET A 93 0.80 5.13 13.07
N GLN A 94 0.13 5.08 14.22
CA GLN A 94 0.62 4.34 15.37
C GLN A 94 0.17 2.88 15.28
N ILE A 95 1.10 1.94 15.46
CA ILE A 95 0.87 0.50 15.43
C ILE A 95 1.18 -0.12 16.81
N PRO A 96 0.53 -1.25 17.18
CA PRO A 96 -0.46 -2.00 16.42
C PRO A 96 -1.81 -1.27 16.34
N LEU A 97 -2.52 -1.43 15.22
CA LEU A 97 -3.90 -0.97 15.10
C LEU A 97 -4.81 -1.75 16.05
N THR A 98 -5.79 -1.07 16.63
CA THR A 98 -6.74 -1.66 17.59
C THR A 98 -8.20 -1.53 17.15
N SER A 99 -8.47 -0.73 16.12
CA SER A 99 -9.80 -0.55 15.53
C SER A 99 -9.71 -0.37 14.01
N LEU A 100 -10.49 -1.16 13.27
CA LEU A 100 -10.57 -1.18 11.82
C LEU A 100 -12.02 -1.25 11.34
N VAL A 101 -12.30 -0.58 10.23
CA VAL A 101 -13.39 -0.98 9.34
C VAL A 101 -12.78 -1.65 8.12
N VAL A 102 -13.33 -2.80 7.73
CA VAL A 102 -12.79 -3.59 6.62
C VAL A 102 -13.81 -3.60 5.48
N ASN A 103 -13.50 -2.88 4.41
CA ASN A 103 -14.29 -2.81 3.19
C ASN A 103 -13.72 -3.71 2.07
N SER A 104 -13.22 -4.89 2.44
CA SER A 104 -12.75 -5.91 1.49
C SER A 104 -12.70 -7.28 2.16
N PHE A 105 -13.38 -8.27 1.57
CA PHE A 105 -13.49 -9.61 2.14
C PHE A 105 -12.15 -10.35 2.28
N SER A 106 -11.22 -10.13 1.35
CA SER A 106 -9.91 -10.81 1.32
C SER A 106 -9.14 -10.63 2.63
N TYR A 107 -9.36 -9.52 3.33
CA TYR A 107 -8.61 -9.14 4.52
C TYR A 107 -9.13 -9.77 5.80
N PHE A 108 -10.34 -10.33 5.80
CA PHE A 108 -10.86 -11.06 6.96
C PHE A 108 -10.00 -12.25 7.31
N GLU A 109 -9.52 -13.00 6.31
CA GLU A 109 -8.69 -14.18 6.56
C GLU A 109 -7.28 -13.78 7.00
N PHE A 110 -6.69 -12.72 6.43
CA PHE A 110 -5.41 -12.20 6.92
C PHE A 110 -5.51 -11.80 8.39
N LEU A 111 -6.54 -11.05 8.77
CA LEU A 111 -6.77 -10.66 10.16
C LEU A 111 -7.04 -11.88 11.06
N SER A 112 -7.76 -12.89 10.56
CA SER A 112 -7.99 -14.16 11.26
C SER A 112 -6.69 -14.89 11.56
N LEU A 113 -5.87 -15.13 10.54
CA LEU A 113 -4.57 -15.81 10.66
C LEU A 113 -3.57 -15.05 11.54
N LEU A 114 -3.61 -13.73 11.50
CA LEU A 114 -2.80 -12.88 12.36
C LEU A 114 -3.35 -12.80 13.79
N GLY A 115 -4.56 -13.29 14.07
CA GLY A 115 -5.20 -13.20 15.38
C GLY A 115 -5.69 -11.79 15.74
N GLU A 116 -6.07 -11.00 14.74
CA GLU A 116 -6.45 -9.58 14.83
C GLU A 116 -7.92 -9.31 14.51
N THR A 117 -8.78 -10.33 14.54
CA THR A 117 -10.23 -10.15 14.33
C THR A 117 -10.89 -9.26 15.40
N ASN A 118 -10.22 -9.03 16.53
CA ASN A 118 -10.67 -8.11 17.59
C ASN A 118 -10.56 -6.63 17.20
N ALA A 119 -9.65 -6.31 16.26
CA ALA A 119 -9.52 -4.96 15.74
C ALA A 119 -10.72 -4.58 14.85
N ILE A 120 -11.43 -5.54 14.25
CA ILE A 120 -12.57 -5.25 13.38
C ILE A 120 -13.71 -4.66 14.22
N LYS A 121 -14.13 -3.43 13.89
CA LYS A 121 -15.31 -2.72 14.42
C LYS A 121 -16.40 -2.54 13.38
N GLY A 122 -16.06 -2.67 12.11
CA GLY A 122 -17.02 -2.59 11.03
C GLY A 122 -16.65 -3.38 9.79
N VAL A 123 -17.67 -3.75 9.04
CA VAL A 123 -17.58 -4.51 7.79
C VAL A 123 -18.59 -3.97 6.79
N THR A 124 -18.45 -4.30 5.51
CA THR A 124 -19.48 -4.12 4.48
C THR A 124 -20.00 -5.46 3.99
N ASP A 125 -21.17 -5.45 3.36
CA ASP A 125 -21.86 -6.66 2.88
C ASP A 125 -21.86 -7.78 3.94
N GLY A 126 -22.27 -7.46 5.17
CA GLY A 126 -22.16 -8.37 6.31
C GLY A 126 -22.84 -9.72 6.10
N TYR A 127 -23.87 -9.77 5.24
CA TYR A 127 -24.59 -10.99 4.86
C TYR A 127 -23.76 -11.98 4.01
N ARG A 128 -22.64 -11.55 3.42
CA ARG A 128 -21.74 -12.41 2.61
C ARG A 128 -20.57 -12.98 3.42
N ILE A 129 -20.42 -12.56 4.67
CA ILE A 129 -19.32 -13.00 5.53
C ILE A 129 -19.59 -14.42 6.02
N TYR A 130 -18.59 -15.30 5.92
CA TYR A 130 -18.66 -16.69 6.39
C TYR A 130 -17.75 -16.96 7.60
N ASN A 131 -16.85 -16.05 7.97
CA ASN A 131 -15.96 -16.25 9.11
C ASN A 131 -16.77 -16.30 10.43
N PRO A 132 -16.71 -17.41 11.19
CA PRO A 132 -17.59 -17.62 12.34
C PRO A 132 -17.33 -16.63 13.48
N GLN A 133 -16.07 -16.20 13.69
CA GLN A 133 -15.73 -15.24 14.73
C GLN A 133 -16.31 -13.85 14.43
N ILE A 134 -16.25 -13.42 13.16
CA ILE A 134 -16.82 -12.14 12.72
C ILE A 134 -18.34 -12.19 12.83
N LEU A 135 -18.97 -13.27 12.35
CA LEU A 135 -20.42 -13.46 12.44
C LEU A 135 -20.93 -13.45 13.88
N GLU A 136 -20.20 -14.07 14.82
CA GLU A 136 -20.57 -14.04 16.24
C GLU A 136 -20.53 -12.61 16.80
N LYS A 137 -19.48 -11.85 16.50
CA LYS A 137 -19.33 -10.45 16.94
C LYS A 137 -20.38 -9.52 16.33
N MET A 138 -20.76 -9.75 15.07
CA MET A 138 -21.87 -9.04 14.44
C MET A 138 -23.19 -9.31 15.17
N LYS A 139 -23.46 -10.57 15.52
CA LYS A 139 -24.67 -10.94 16.31
C LYS A 139 -24.69 -10.28 17.69
N LYS A 140 -23.52 -10.09 18.31
CA LYS A 140 -23.37 -9.38 19.59
C LYS A 140 -23.41 -7.85 19.47
N GLY A 141 -23.43 -7.31 18.24
CA GLY A 141 -23.38 -5.86 18.00
C GLY A 141 -22.00 -5.23 18.18
N GLU A 142 -20.94 -6.04 18.33
CA GLU A 142 -19.55 -5.59 18.48
C GLU A 142 -18.93 -5.15 17.14
N ILE A 143 -19.42 -5.73 16.03
CA ILE A 143 -19.07 -5.36 14.66
C ILE A 143 -20.32 -4.84 13.96
N ARG A 144 -20.22 -3.65 13.35
CA ARG A 144 -21.34 -3.02 12.65
C ARG A 144 -21.23 -3.19 11.13
N ASP A 145 -22.35 -3.45 10.49
CA ASP A 145 -22.43 -3.47 9.02
C ASP A 145 -22.64 -2.04 8.48
N MET A 146 -21.67 -1.60 7.68
CA MET A 146 -21.59 -0.29 7.04
C MET A 146 -22.44 -0.24 5.76
N GLY A 147 -22.93 -1.37 5.26
CA GLY A 147 -23.79 -1.46 4.08
C GLY A 147 -23.02 -1.85 2.82
N ASP A 148 -23.39 -1.21 1.71
CA ASP A 148 -22.85 -1.50 0.39
C ASP A 148 -21.34 -1.19 0.32
N PRO A 149 -20.50 -2.09 -0.22
CA PRO A 149 -19.05 -1.90 -0.28
C PRO A 149 -18.60 -0.80 -1.25
N PHE A 150 -19.40 -0.43 -2.25
CA PHE A 150 -19.10 0.67 -3.17
C PHE A 150 -19.57 2.01 -2.61
N GLN A 151 -20.55 2.01 -1.69
CA GLN A 151 -21.01 3.21 -1.00
C GLN A 151 -21.24 2.96 0.50
N PRO A 152 -20.18 2.68 1.29
CA PRO A 152 -20.36 2.42 2.71
C PRO A 152 -20.89 3.65 3.45
N ASN A 153 -21.72 3.43 4.47
CA ASN A 153 -22.31 4.52 5.23
C ASN A 153 -21.26 5.20 6.12
N LEU A 154 -20.84 6.40 5.72
CA LEU A 154 -19.83 7.20 6.41
C LEU A 154 -20.19 7.50 7.88
N GLU A 155 -21.45 7.83 8.17
CA GLU A 155 -21.88 8.12 9.55
C GLU A 155 -21.70 6.91 10.47
N LYS A 156 -22.01 5.71 9.98
CA LYS A 156 -21.77 4.48 10.73
C LYS A 156 -20.28 4.23 10.94
N VAL A 157 -19.44 4.51 9.94
CA VAL A 157 -17.98 4.40 10.07
C VAL A 157 -17.46 5.37 11.12
N MET A 158 -17.87 6.63 11.07
CA MET A 158 -17.51 7.63 12.08
C MET A 158 -17.97 7.24 13.49
N SER A 159 -19.15 6.61 13.60
CA SER A 159 -19.69 6.19 14.90
C SER A 159 -18.86 5.14 15.64
N VAL A 160 -18.01 4.37 14.92
CA VAL A 160 -17.11 3.38 15.51
C VAL A 160 -15.66 3.87 15.68
N ASN A 161 -15.39 5.13 15.30
CA ASN A 161 -14.09 5.81 15.41
C ASN A 161 -12.88 4.91 15.11
N PRO A 162 -12.78 4.36 13.88
CA PRO A 162 -11.74 3.40 13.56
C PRO A 162 -10.39 4.10 13.40
N GLY A 163 -9.32 3.40 13.80
CA GLY A 163 -7.96 3.83 13.55
C GLY A 163 -7.59 3.80 12.06
N ALA A 164 -8.26 2.96 11.27
CA ALA A 164 -8.24 3.00 9.81
C ALA A 164 -9.41 2.28 9.15
N VAL A 165 -9.60 2.55 7.86
CA VAL A 165 -10.46 1.78 6.96
C VAL A 165 -9.58 1.04 5.95
N ILE A 166 -9.71 -0.27 5.83
CA ILE A 166 -9.13 -1.00 4.69
C ILE A 166 -10.10 -0.88 3.52
N ASN A 167 -9.65 -0.33 2.40
CA ASN A 167 -10.47 -0.14 1.21
C ASN A 167 -9.74 -0.61 -0.05
N SER A 168 -10.43 -1.25 -0.99
CA SER A 168 -9.83 -1.61 -2.28
C SER A 168 -9.53 -0.37 -3.11
N ALA A 169 -8.31 -0.30 -3.64
CA ALA A 169 -7.88 0.77 -4.51
C ALA A 169 -8.21 0.47 -5.97
N TYR A 170 -8.51 1.54 -6.71
CA TYR A 170 -8.82 1.54 -8.14
C TYR A 170 -8.02 2.66 -8.84
N ALA A 171 -7.99 2.64 -10.17
CA ALA A 171 -7.24 3.61 -10.98
C ALA A 171 -7.59 5.07 -10.69
N GLN A 172 -8.83 5.35 -10.32
CA GLN A 172 -9.25 6.63 -9.78
C GLN A 172 -9.51 6.47 -8.29
N ILE A 173 -9.03 7.42 -7.49
CA ILE A 173 -9.41 7.50 -6.07
C ILE A 173 -10.92 7.69 -6.02
N ASP A 174 -11.60 6.82 -5.29
CA ASP A 174 -13.03 6.88 -5.16
C ASP A 174 -13.45 7.99 -4.18
N GLY A 175 -14.61 8.59 -4.42
CA GLY A 175 -15.12 9.68 -3.58
C GLY A 175 -15.49 9.26 -2.15
N TYR A 176 -15.48 7.97 -1.81
CA TYR A 176 -15.65 7.51 -0.43
C TYR A 176 -14.31 7.58 0.34
N SER A 177 -13.20 7.14 -0.27
CA SER A 177 -11.85 7.32 0.29
C SER A 177 -11.48 8.79 0.54
N GLU A 178 -11.88 9.69 -0.36
CA GLU A 178 -11.70 11.14 -0.16
C GLU A 178 -12.47 11.66 1.06
N ARG A 179 -13.73 11.24 1.22
CA ARG A 179 -14.58 11.64 2.36
C ARG A 179 -14.05 11.11 3.69
N LEU A 180 -13.51 9.89 3.72
CA LEU A 180 -12.84 9.34 4.90
C LEU A 180 -11.62 10.17 5.29
N THR A 181 -10.78 10.51 4.30
CA THR A 181 -9.58 11.32 4.51
C THR A 181 -9.93 12.71 5.02
N GLN A 182 -10.96 13.36 4.45
CA GLN A 182 -11.47 14.66 4.93
C GLN A 182 -12.02 14.59 6.36
N ALA A 183 -12.57 13.44 6.76
CA ALA A 183 -13.04 13.19 8.12
C ALA A 183 -11.89 12.83 9.09
N GLY A 184 -10.63 12.82 8.64
CA GLY A 184 -9.47 12.47 9.45
C GLY A 184 -9.32 10.97 9.72
N ILE A 185 -9.99 10.11 8.95
CA ILE A 185 -9.92 8.66 9.08
C ILE A 185 -8.91 8.12 8.04
N PRO A 186 -7.80 7.51 8.47
CA PRO A 186 -6.81 6.94 7.56
C PRO A 186 -7.40 5.81 6.70
N VAL A 187 -7.04 5.78 5.42
CA VAL A 187 -7.42 4.71 4.48
C VAL A 187 -6.20 3.85 4.18
N ILE A 188 -6.30 2.54 4.41
CA ILE A 188 -5.31 1.53 4.02
C ILE A 188 -5.78 0.91 2.72
N TYR A 189 -5.07 1.17 1.63
CA TYR A 189 -5.42 0.70 0.30
C TYR A 189 -5.01 -0.75 0.04
N SER A 190 -5.96 -1.50 -0.49
CA SER A 190 -5.87 -2.91 -0.90
C SER A 190 -5.73 -3.02 -2.42
N LEU A 191 -4.66 -3.68 -2.89
CA LEU A 191 -4.37 -3.91 -4.31
C LEU A 191 -3.99 -5.36 -4.61
N GLU A 192 -4.28 -6.29 -3.69
CA GLU A 192 -3.96 -7.71 -3.85
C GLU A 192 -4.64 -8.30 -5.09
N TRP A 193 -5.81 -7.81 -5.47
CA TRP A 193 -6.55 -8.28 -6.63
C TRP A 193 -5.85 -7.99 -7.97
N MET A 194 -4.88 -7.07 -7.99
CA MET A 194 -4.04 -6.75 -9.15
C MET A 194 -2.83 -7.69 -9.30
N GLU A 195 -2.56 -8.55 -8.33
CA GLU A 195 -1.51 -9.57 -8.46
C GLU A 195 -1.96 -10.69 -9.42
N ASN A 196 -1.04 -11.12 -10.28
CA ASN A 196 -1.30 -12.13 -11.31
C ASN A 196 -1.05 -13.57 -10.84
N GLU A 197 -0.51 -13.75 -9.64
CA GLU A 197 -0.21 -15.08 -9.09
C GLU A 197 -0.91 -15.30 -7.73
N PRO A 198 -1.47 -16.51 -7.47
CA PRO A 198 -2.11 -16.79 -6.19
C PRO A 198 -1.20 -16.60 -4.97
N LEU A 199 0.08 -16.97 -5.09
CA LEU A 199 1.06 -16.78 -4.03
C LEU A 199 1.40 -15.30 -3.81
N ALA A 200 1.46 -14.51 -4.88
CA ALA A 200 1.61 -13.06 -4.78
C ALA A 200 0.44 -12.44 -3.99
N ARG A 201 -0.81 -12.84 -4.27
CA ARG A 201 -1.98 -12.43 -3.49
C ARG A 201 -1.88 -12.83 -2.02
N ALA A 202 -1.47 -14.06 -1.74
CA ALA A 202 -1.32 -14.55 -0.37
C ALA A 202 -0.23 -13.80 0.42
N GLU A 203 0.82 -13.30 -0.25
CA GLU A 203 1.90 -12.57 0.40
C GLU A 203 1.48 -11.19 0.93
N TRP A 204 0.33 -10.67 0.52
CA TRP A 204 -0.27 -9.45 1.10
C TRP A 204 -0.59 -9.57 2.60
N ILE A 205 -0.59 -10.78 3.17
CA ILE A 205 -0.62 -10.96 4.63
C ILE A 205 0.55 -10.23 5.32
N ARG A 206 1.72 -10.14 4.66
CA ARG A 206 2.91 -9.43 5.18
C ARG A 206 2.68 -7.92 5.24
N MET A 207 2.01 -7.36 4.23
CA MET A 207 1.61 -5.95 4.21
C MET A 207 0.72 -5.64 5.41
N ILE A 208 -0.32 -6.45 5.64
CA ILE A 208 -1.23 -6.23 6.76
C ILE A 208 -0.57 -6.43 8.11
N ALA A 209 0.31 -7.43 8.24
CA ALA A 209 1.01 -7.67 9.49
C ALA A 209 1.89 -6.50 9.93
N ALA A 210 2.38 -5.66 9.01
CA ALA A 210 3.11 -4.44 9.35
C ALA A 210 2.26 -3.48 10.20
N PHE A 211 0.95 -3.37 9.94
CA PHE A 211 0.02 -2.54 10.72
C PHE A 211 -0.28 -3.08 12.13
N PHE A 212 0.15 -4.30 12.43
CA PHE A 212 -0.09 -4.98 13.69
C PHE A 212 1.21 -5.40 14.41
N ASN A 213 2.38 -5.01 13.90
CA ASN A 213 3.68 -5.43 14.44
C ASN A 213 3.81 -6.97 14.52
N LYS A 214 3.37 -7.66 13.46
CA LYS A 214 3.27 -9.13 13.37
C LYS A 214 4.04 -9.72 12.19
N GLU A 215 5.07 -9.05 11.72
CA GLU A 215 5.83 -9.42 10.53
C GLU A 215 6.41 -10.84 10.63
N LYS A 216 7.00 -11.19 11.78
CA LYS A 216 7.54 -12.55 12.00
C LYS A 216 6.46 -13.63 11.89
N LEU A 217 5.25 -13.36 12.38
CA LEU A 217 4.13 -14.28 12.29
C LEU A 217 3.65 -14.40 10.84
N ALA A 218 3.51 -13.29 10.12
CA ALA A 218 3.17 -13.31 8.70
C ALA A 218 4.21 -14.04 7.85
N ASP A 219 5.50 -13.88 8.13
CA ASP A 219 6.57 -14.58 7.41
C ASP A 219 6.45 -16.10 7.57
N SER A 220 6.13 -16.56 8.79
CA SER A 220 5.90 -17.97 9.08
C SER A 220 4.62 -18.49 8.41
N LEU A 221 3.51 -17.75 8.53
CA LEU A 221 2.23 -18.13 7.91
C LEU A 221 2.34 -18.20 6.38
N PHE A 222 2.98 -17.20 5.77
CA PHE A 222 3.19 -17.18 4.33
C PHE A 222 4.06 -18.34 3.86
N SER A 223 5.14 -18.65 4.59
CA SER A 223 6.01 -19.78 4.23
C SER A 223 5.26 -21.13 4.29
N ASP A 224 4.36 -21.31 5.26
CA ASP A 224 3.48 -22.49 5.31
C ASP A 224 2.49 -22.52 4.11
N ILE A 225 1.86 -21.38 3.80
CA ILE A 225 0.94 -21.28 2.64
C ILE A 225 1.66 -21.62 1.34
N GLU A 226 2.86 -21.07 1.12
CA GLU A 226 3.70 -21.32 -0.04
C GLU A 226 4.09 -22.81 -0.14
N GLN A 227 4.52 -23.41 0.98
CA GLN A 227 4.88 -24.82 1.02
C GLN A 227 3.68 -25.72 0.68
N ARG A 228 2.50 -25.44 1.25
CA ARG A 228 1.27 -26.21 0.96
C ARG A 228 0.85 -26.06 -0.50
N TYR A 229 0.94 -24.85 -1.06
CA TYR A 229 0.64 -24.62 -2.47
C TYR A 229 1.56 -25.43 -3.37
N HIS A 230 2.87 -25.37 -3.16
CA HIS A 230 3.84 -26.13 -3.95
C HIS A 230 3.66 -27.64 -3.80
N PHE A 231 3.40 -28.12 -2.58
CA PHE A 231 3.11 -29.53 -2.33
C PHE A 231 1.91 -30.04 -3.13
N VAL A 232 0.83 -29.26 -3.23
CA VAL A 232 -0.34 -29.63 -4.04
C VAL A 232 -0.03 -29.54 -5.53
N ARG A 233 0.60 -28.46 -5.98
CA ARG A 233 1.00 -28.25 -7.38
C ARG A 233 1.86 -29.40 -7.90
N ASP A 234 2.86 -29.81 -7.13
CA ASP A 234 3.85 -30.80 -7.54
C ASP A 234 3.31 -32.24 -7.53
N LYS A 235 2.16 -32.47 -6.88
CA LYS A 235 1.42 -33.73 -6.94
C LYS A 235 0.59 -33.89 -8.22
N ILE A 236 0.36 -32.82 -8.97
CA ILE A 236 -0.45 -32.88 -10.19
C ILE A 236 0.44 -33.48 -11.29
N PRO A 237 0.13 -34.71 -11.77
CA PRO A 237 0.96 -35.33 -12.80
C PRO A 237 0.86 -34.54 -14.10
N ALA A 238 1.94 -34.55 -14.88
CA ALA A 238 1.90 -34.05 -16.24
C ALA A 238 0.92 -34.90 -17.05
N HIS A 239 -0.27 -34.37 -17.33
CA HIS A 239 -1.30 -35.07 -18.08
C HIS A 239 -1.16 -34.76 -19.58
N PRO A 240 -1.14 -35.76 -20.48
CA PRO A 240 -1.00 -35.54 -21.92
C PRO A 240 -2.17 -34.78 -22.53
N GLN A 241 -3.35 -34.84 -21.90
CA GLN A 241 -4.51 -34.03 -22.27
C GLN A 241 -4.75 -32.94 -21.23
N ARG A 242 -4.76 -31.68 -21.68
CA ARG A 242 -5.10 -30.49 -20.87
C ARG A 242 -6.45 -29.96 -21.35
N PRO A 243 -7.57 -30.22 -20.65
CA PRO A 243 -8.86 -29.72 -21.07
C PRO A 243 -8.86 -28.19 -21.04
N SER A 244 -9.49 -27.57 -22.03
CA SER A 244 -9.78 -26.14 -21.98
C SER A 244 -10.83 -25.88 -20.91
N VAL A 245 -10.59 -24.88 -20.08
CA VAL A 245 -11.52 -24.44 -19.04
C VAL A 245 -12.04 -23.06 -19.40
N LEU A 246 -13.36 -22.91 -19.43
CA LEU A 246 -14.01 -21.59 -19.46
C LEU A 246 -14.26 -21.18 -18.01
N SER A 247 -13.53 -20.16 -17.54
CA SER A 247 -13.73 -19.53 -16.24
C SER A 247 -14.57 -18.26 -16.38
N GLY A 248 -14.84 -17.55 -15.29
CA GLY A 248 -15.56 -16.27 -15.34
C GLY A 248 -16.92 -16.30 -14.67
N ASP A 249 -17.64 -15.19 -14.81
CA ASP A 249 -18.97 -15.00 -14.24
C ASP A 249 -19.86 -14.17 -15.18
N ASN A 250 -21.18 -14.37 -15.08
CA ASN A 250 -22.16 -13.57 -15.80
C ASN A 250 -22.44 -12.28 -15.03
N PHE A 251 -22.15 -11.15 -15.65
CA PHE A 251 -22.59 -9.85 -15.16
C PHE A 251 -23.43 -9.16 -16.23
N GLN A 252 -24.70 -8.92 -15.91
CA GLN A 252 -25.68 -8.26 -16.79
C GLN A 252 -25.80 -8.88 -18.20
N GLY A 253 -25.74 -10.21 -18.29
CA GLY A 253 -25.86 -10.94 -19.56
C GLY A 253 -24.56 -11.03 -20.36
N THR A 254 -23.46 -10.49 -19.84
CA THR A 254 -22.12 -10.60 -20.43
C THR A 254 -21.26 -11.55 -19.58
N TRP A 255 -20.57 -12.48 -20.22
CA TRP A 255 -19.66 -13.42 -19.54
C TRP A 255 -18.26 -12.81 -19.47
N TYR A 256 -17.82 -12.45 -18.26
CA TYR A 256 -16.51 -11.84 -18.03
C TYR A 256 -15.50 -12.92 -17.65
N LEU A 257 -14.40 -12.98 -18.38
CA LEU A 257 -13.30 -13.92 -18.18
C LEU A 257 -12.12 -13.22 -17.49
N PRO A 258 -11.43 -13.88 -16.55
CA PRO A 258 -10.13 -13.41 -16.08
C PRO A 258 -9.08 -13.64 -17.18
N GLY A 259 -8.50 -12.57 -17.71
CA GLY A 259 -7.44 -12.63 -18.73
C GLY A 259 -7.37 -11.41 -19.62
#